data_AF-A0A9E2U3C2-F1
#
_entry.id   AF-A0A9E2U3C2-F1
#
_cell.length_a   1.000
_cell.length_b   1.000
_cell.length_c   1.000
_cell.angle_alpha   90.00
_cell.angle_beta   90.00
_cell.angle_gamma   90.00
#
_symmetry.space_group_name_H-M   'P 1'
#
loop_
_entity.id
_entity.type
_entity.pdbx_description
1 polymer ?
#
loop_
_entity_poly.entity_id
_entity_poly.type
_entity_poly.pdbx_seq_one_letter_code
_entity_poly.pdbx_strand_id
1 'polypeptide(L)'
;MNFSTYILIVITVFPFIQTKEEYYVLFRKVDNKVNIYMEDSLIYQSKLIDGNPEDLNLKVDISEHLKQGLNKLKVELINGSGQGFFEKDSHWEIFYEIFKNEDPIDYMSEKSSNGTTGLVFSFTHEIYVE
;
A
#
# COMPACT_ATOMS: atom_id res chain seq x y z
N MET A 1 -59.88 30.25 -28.09
CA MET A 1 -58.61 30.66 -27.48
C MET A 1 -57.90 29.40 -27.00
N ASN A 2 -56.83 28.98 -27.67
CA ASN A 2 -56.05 27.80 -27.28
C ASN A 2 -54.80 28.27 -26.54
N PHE A 3 -54.68 27.93 -25.26
CA PHE A 3 -53.45 28.12 -24.50
C PHE A 3 -52.59 26.86 -24.64
N SER A 4 -51.46 26.99 -25.30
CA SER A 4 -50.43 25.94 -25.37
C SER A 4 -49.48 26.13 -24.19
N THR A 5 -49.48 25.18 -23.27
CA THR A 5 -48.59 25.17 -22.11
C THR A 5 -47.27 24.51 -22.52
N TYR A 6 -46.18 25.27 -22.48
CA TYR A 6 -44.83 24.74 -22.67
C TYR A 6 -44.25 24.33 -21.30
N ILE A 7 -43.86 23.07 -21.16
CA ILE A 7 -43.14 22.56 -19.98
C ILE A 7 -41.65 22.82 -20.23
N LEU A 8 -41.04 23.67 -19.40
CA LEU A 8 -39.61 23.90 -19.38
C LEU A 8 -38.95 22.79 -18.53
N ILE A 9 -38.24 21.86 -19.17
CA ILE A 9 -37.41 20.88 -18.45
C ILE A 9 -36.06 21.53 -18.18
N VAL A 10 -35.82 21.91 -16.93
CA VAL A 10 -34.49 22.36 -16.48
C VAL A 10 -33.68 21.11 -16.15
N ILE A 11 -32.76 20.75 -17.04
CA ILE A 11 -31.77 19.68 -16.78
C ILE A 11 -30.65 20.29 -15.95
N THR A 12 -30.63 20.02 -14.64
CA THR A 12 -29.48 20.33 -13.78
C THR A 12 -28.37 19.31 -14.05
N VAL A 13 -27.33 19.75 -14.75
CA VAL A 13 -26.11 18.98 -14.94
C VAL A 13 -25.26 19.14 -13.68
N PHE A 14 -25.32 18.18 -12.77
CA PHE A 14 -24.34 18.10 -11.68
C PHE A 14 -23.03 17.59 -12.26
N PRO A 15 -21.90 18.30 -12.09
CA PRO A 15 -20.61 17.75 -12.46
C PRO A 15 -20.36 16.53 -11.58
N PHE A 16 -20.26 15.35 -12.20
CA PHE A 16 -19.76 14.15 -11.55
C PHE A 16 -18.27 14.40 -11.28
N ILE A 17 -17.94 14.77 -10.05
CA ILE A 17 -16.55 14.84 -9.61
C ILE A 17 -16.12 13.39 -9.43
N GLN A 18 -15.46 12.82 -10.44
CA GLN A 18 -14.75 11.56 -10.29
C GLN A 18 -13.60 11.81 -9.31
N THR A 19 -13.81 11.44 -8.04
CA THR A 19 -12.74 11.45 -7.04
C THR A 19 -11.68 10.46 -7.49
N LYS A 20 -10.44 10.93 -7.66
CA LYS A 20 -9.30 10.05 -7.94
C LYS A 20 -9.22 9.03 -6.81
N GLU A 21 -9.23 7.75 -7.15
CA GLU A 21 -9.10 6.68 -6.17
C GLU A 21 -7.73 6.78 -5.49
N GLU A 22 -7.71 6.71 -4.17
CA GLU A 22 -6.48 6.67 -3.36
C GLU A 22 -6.12 5.22 -3.10
N TYR A 23 -4.85 4.87 -3.23
CA TYR A 23 -4.33 3.56 -2.88
C TYR A 23 -3.11 3.71 -1.99
N TYR A 24 -3.06 2.94 -0.90
CA TYR A 24 -1.92 2.97 0.00
C TYR A 24 -1.68 1.63 0.69
N VAL A 25 -0.45 1.44 1.14
CA VAL A 25 -0.05 0.35 2.04
C VAL A 25 0.13 0.92 3.44
N LEU A 26 -0.51 0.31 4.43
CA LEU A 26 -0.36 0.67 5.84
C LEU A 26 0.38 -0.45 6.57
N PHE A 27 1.63 -0.18 6.93
CA PHE A 27 2.42 -1.09 7.76
C PHE A 27 2.13 -0.84 9.24
N ARG A 28 1.73 -1.91 9.92
CA ARG A 28 1.49 -1.94 11.37
C ARG A 28 2.59 -2.65 12.13
N LYS A 29 3.32 -3.56 11.45
CA LYS A 29 4.51 -4.19 11.99
C LYS A 29 5.59 -4.33 10.92
N VAL A 30 6.80 -3.95 11.28
CA VAL A 30 8.00 -4.08 10.44
C VAL A 30 9.18 -4.28 11.36
N ASP A 31 9.87 -5.40 11.18
CA ASP A 31 11.21 -5.57 11.73
C ASP A 31 12.25 -5.13 10.72
N ASN A 32 12.94 -4.03 11.03
CA ASN A 32 14.03 -3.44 10.26
C ASN A 32 13.63 -2.66 9.02
N LYS A 33 13.48 -3.25 7.84
CA LYS A 33 13.37 -2.43 6.63
C LYS A 33 12.46 -3.04 5.58
N VAL A 34 11.60 -2.20 5.02
CA VAL A 34 10.70 -2.60 3.92
C VAL A 34 11.01 -1.86 2.64
N ASN A 35 10.89 -2.58 1.53
CA ASN A 35 10.91 -2.04 0.19
C ASN A 35 9.57 -2.36 -0.48
N ILE A 36 9.08 -1.41 -1.29
CA ILE A 36 7.87 -1.61 -2.10
C ILE A 36 8.23 -1.35 -3.56
N TYR A 37 7.79 -2.26 -4.42
CA TYR A 37 7.98 -2.19 -5.85
C TYR A 37 6.63 -2.20 -6.56
N MET A 38 6.53 -1.45 -7.65
CA MET A 38 5.42 -1.51 -8.61
C MET A 38 5.99 -1.91 -9.97
N GLU A 39 5.52 -3.02 -10.56
CA GLU A 39 6.03 -3.54 -11.84
C GLU A 39 7.58 -3.59 -11.87
N ASP A 40 8.17 -4.18 -10.83
CA ASP A 40 9.62 -4.29 -10.58
C ASP A 40 10.39 -2.98 -10.31
N SER A 41 9.74 -1.81 -10.40
CA SER A 41 10.35 -0.53 -10.06
C SER A 41 10.22 -0.24 -8.57
N LEU A 42 11.34 0.04 -7.89
CA LEU A 42 11.32 0.46 -6.48
C LEU A 42 10.62 1.82 -6.36
N ILE A 43 9.48 1.85 -5.66
CA ILE A 43 8.69 3.09 -5.43
C ILE A 43 8.87 3.63 -4.01
N TYR A 44 9.22 2.75 -3.07
CA TYR A 44 9.43 3.15 -1.68
C TYR A 44 10.46 2.27 -0.98
N GLN A 45 11.25 2.90 -0.11
CA GLN A 45 12.19 2.23 0.77
C GLN A 45 12.14 2.90 2.14
N SER A 46 11.87 2.12 3.20
CA SER A 46 11.84 2.67 4.55
C SER A 46 13.23 3.00 5.07
N LYS A 47 13.28 3.83 6.12
CA LYS A 47 14.42 3.85 7.04
C LYS A 47 14.48 2.54 7.83
N LEU A 48 15.58 2.33 8.55
CA LEU A 48 15.67 1.24 9.50
C LEU A 48 14.70 1.50 10.67
N ILE A 49 13.90 0.49 10.99
CA ILE A 49 12.88 0.44 12.03
C ILE A 49 13.37 -0.58 13.06
N ASP A 50 13.68 -0.11 14.26
CA ASP A 50 14.24 -0.94 15.33
C ASP A 50 13.13 -1.60 16.15
N GLY A 51 13.19 -2.93 16.28
CA GLY A 51 12.44 -3.68 17.29
C GLY A 51 10.92 -3.65 17.16
N ASN A 52 10.40 -3.44 15.95
CA ASN A 52 8.96 -3.53 15.64
C ASN A 52 8.06 -2.74 16.62
N PRO A 53 8.09 -1.40 16.58
CA PRO A 53 7.43 -0.56 17.57
C PRO A 53 5.91 -0.80 17.60
N GLU A 54 5.34 -0.86 18.80
CA GLU A 54 3.91 -1.21 19.01
C GLU A 54 2.93 -0.22 18.34
N ASP A 55 3.37 1.02 18.10
CA ASP A 55 2.59 2.11 17.52
C ASP A 55 2.96 2.42 16.06
N LEU A 56 3.65 1.50 15.36
CA LEU A 56 4.01 1.69 13.95
C LEU A 56 2.75 1.89 13.11
N ASN A 57 2.69 3.02 12.40
CA ASN A 57 1.65 3.35 11.43
C ASN A 57 2.29 3.99 10.20
N LEU A 58 3.10 3.22 9.49
CA LEU A 58 3.77 3.70 8.28
C LEU A 58 2.81 3.55 7.09
N LYS A 59 2.20 4.68 6.68
CA LYS A 59 1.35 4.78 5.48
C LYS A 59 2.20 5.16 4.26
N VAL A 60 2.11 4.39 3.19
CA VAL A 60 2.80 4.63 1.92
C VAL A 60 1.78 4.75 0.81
N ASP A 61 1.65 5.95 0.23
CA ASP A 61 0.83 6.20 -0.94
C ASP A 61 1.46 5.55 -2.19
N ILE A 62 0.66 4.78 -2.92
CA ILE A 62 1.06 4.10 -4.15
C ILE A 62 0.25 4.55 -5.38
N SER A 63 -0.66 5.51 -5.20
CA SER A 63 -1.67 5.90 -6.19
C SER A 63 -1.06 6.37 -7.51
N GLU A 64 0.04 7.12 -7.46
CA GLU A 64 0.71 7.67 -8.65
C GLU A 64 1.48 6.62 -9.47
N HIS A 65 1.68 5.43 -8.91
CA HIS A 65 2.41 4.34 -9.55
C HIS A 65 1.50 3.33 -10.24
N LEU A 66 0.20 3.37 -9.94
CA LEU A 66 -0.79 2.47 -10.53
C LEU A 66 -1.22 2.93 -11.92
N LYS A 67 -1.51 1.96 -12.77
CA LYS A 67 -2.06 2.14 -14.12
C LYS A 67 -3.43 1.47 -14.19
N GLN A 68 -4.27 1.91 -15.13
CA GLN A 68 -5.51 1.21 -15.43
C GLN A 68 -5.22 -0.27 -15.80
N GLY A 69 -6.00 -1.20 -15.26
CA GLY A 69 -5.83 -2.63 -15.41
C GLY A 69 -5.11 -3.28 -14.23
N LEU A 70 -4.46 -4.42 -14.50
CA LEU A 70 -3.76 -5.22 -13.50
C LEU A 70 -2.37 -4.64 -13.21
N ASN A 71 -2.05 -4.47 -11.92
CA ASN A 71 -0.77 -4.00 -11.43
C ASN A 71 -0.18 -5.01 -10.44
N LYS A 72 1.14 -5.13 -10.40
CA LYS A 72 1.87 -5.98 -9.45
C LYS A 72 2.59 -5.14 -8.42
N LEU A 73 2.13 -5.24 -7.17
CA LEU A 73 2.77 -4.61 -6.02
C LEU A 73 3.57 -5.66 -5.25
N LYS A 74 4.89 -5.52 -5.20
CA LYS A 74 5.75 -6.40 -4.41
C LYS A 74 6.22 -5.71 -3.15
N VAL A 75 6.10 -6.39 -2.02
CA VAL A 75 6.63 -5.95 -0.72
C VAL A 75 7.73 -6.89 -0.29
N GLU A 76 8.86 -6.33 0.14
CA GLU A 76 10.02 -7.07 0.66
C GLU A 76 10.37 -6.61 2.07
N LEU A 77 10.73 -7.55 2.94
CA LEU A 77 11.32 -7.28 4.25
C LEU A 77 12.81 -7.65 4.23
N ILE A 78 13.64 -6.69 4.59
CA ILE A 78 15.07 -6.85 4.79
C ILE A 78 15.34 -6.83 6.30
N ASN A 79 15.82 -7.96 6.81
CA ASN A 79 16.19 -8.15 8.19
C ASN A 79 17.66 -7.75 8.43
N GLY A 80 17.90 -7.07 9.53
CA GLY A 80 19.16 -6.42 9.89
C GLY A 80 19.56 -5.28 8.94
N SER A 81 20.62 -4.58 9.33
CA SER A 81 21.22 -3.50 8.52
C SER A 81 22.60 -3.86 7.97
N GLY A 82 23.19 -4.97 8.43
CA GLY A 82 24.57 -5.34 8.15
C GLY A 82 25.63 -4.43 8.81
N GLN A 83 25.24 -3.54 9.74
CA GLN A 83 26.17 -2.68 10.48
C GLN A 83 25.78 -2.57 11.97
N GLY A 84 26.71 -2.90 12.87
CA GLY A 84 26.58 -2.63 14.30
C GLY A 84 25.63 -3.58 15.03
N PHE A 85 24.85 -3.08 16.01
CA PHE A 85 23.95 -3.88 16.85
C PHE A 85 22.81 -4.60 16.08
N PHE A 86 22.62 -4.28 14.80
CA PHE A 86 21.62 -4.86 13.90
C PHE A 86 22.19 -5.94 12.97
N GLU A 87 23.37 -6.47 13.28
CA GLU A 87 24.03 -7.51 12.47
C GLU A 87 23.29 -8.85 12.52
N LYS A 88 22.55 -9.15 13.59
CA LYS A 88 21.82 -10.40 13.74
C LYS A 88 20.54 -10.22 14.54
N ASP A 89 19.43 -10.03 13.84
CA ASP A 89 18.11 -10.34 14.41
C ASP A 89 17.71 -11.76 14.00
N SER A 90 17.46 -12.61 15.00
CA SER A 90 16.99 -13.98 14.76
C SER A 90 15.49 -14.03 14.48
N HIS A 91 14.78 -12.95 14.77
CA HIS A 91 13.35 -12.84 14.59
C HIS A 91 13.04 -11.77 13.56
N TRP A 92 11.94 -11.93 12.86
CA TRP A 92 11.36 -10.86 12.08
C TRP A 92 9.85 -11.04 12.04
N GLU A 93 9.15 -9.92 11.96
CA GLU A 93 7.69 -9.85 11.82
C GLU A 93 7.36 -8.74 10.84
N ILE A 94 6.36 -9.00 9.99
CA ILE A 94 5.78 -8.01 9.09
C ILE A 94 4.26 -8.14 9.13
N PHE A 95 3.59 -7.00 9.23
CA PHE A 95 2.14 -6.92 9.07
C PHE A 95 1.79 -5.62 8.36
N TYR A 96 1.07 -5.74 7.25
CA TYR A 96 0.52 -4.60 6.53
C TYR A 96 -0.82 -4.93 5.88
N GLU A 97 -1.53 -3.87 5.54
CA GLU A 97 -2.80 -3.88 4.83
C GLU A 97 -2.70 -2.97 3.61
N ILE A 98 -3.38 -3.33 2.52
CA ILE A 98 -3.49 -2.53 1.30
C ILE A 98 -4.91 -1.97 1.25
N PHE A 99 -5.04 -0.69 1.00
CA PHE A 99 -6.31 0.01 0.96
C PHE A 99 -6.59 0.60 -0.42
N LYS A 100 -7.88 0.62 -0.77
CA LYS A 100 -8.47 1.45 -1.81
C LYS A 100 -9.41 2.43 -1.11
N ASN A 101 -9.05 3.72 -1.13
CA ASN A 101 -9.65 4.75 -0.28
C ASN A 101 -9.59 4.31 1.19
N GLU A 102 -10.74 4.17 1.85
CA GLU A 102 -10.82 3.70 3.24
C GLU A 102 -11.07 2.19 3.37
N ASP A 103 -11.27 1.48 2.25
CA ASP A 103 -11.60 0.06 2.24
C ASP A 103 -10.33 -0.81 2.14
N PRO A 104 -10.09 -1.74 3.08
CA PRO A 104 -8.99 -2.69 2.96
C PRO A 104 -9.31 -3.71 1.86
N ILE A 105 -8.39 -3.87 0.91
CA ILE A 105 -8.55 -4.76 -0.25
C ILE A 105 -7.68 -6.02 -0.16
N ASP A 106 -6.59 -5.97 0.59
CA ASP A 106 -5.70 -7.12 0.82
C ASP A 106 -4.84 -6.88 2.08
N TYR A 107 -4.20 -7.92 2.59
CA TYR A 107 -3.28 -7.82 3.73
C TYR A 107 -2.25 -8.95 3.73
N MET A 108 -1.22 -8.79 4.55
CA MET A 108 -0.21 -9.82 4.76
C MET A 108 0.33 -9.74 6.16
N SER A 109 0.45 -10.90 6.82
CA SER A 109 1.02 -11.03 8.16
C SER A 109 1.88 -12.28 8.20
N GLU A 110 3.18 -12.10 8.49
CA GLU A 110 4.14 -13.20 8.51
C GLU A 110 5.22 -12.94 9.57
N LYS A 111 5.73 -14.02 10.16
CA LYS A 111 6.82 -13.93 11.13
C LYS A 111 7.65 -15.20 11.17
N SER A 112 8.93 -15.08 11.52
CA SER A 112 9.80 -16.24 11.67
C SER A 112 10.91 -16.00 12.69
N SER A 113 11.50 -17.10 13.15
CA SER A 113 12.67 -17.17 14.04
C SER A 113 13.92 -17.72 13.33
N ASN A 114 13.90 -17.86 12.01
CA ASN A 114 15.03 -18.35 11.22
C ASN A 114 15.99 -17.24 10.76
N GLY A 115 16.02 -16.12 11.49
CA GLY A 115 16.58 -14.85 11.05
C GLY A 115 18.01 -14.94 10.51
N THR A 116 18.13 -14.61 9.23
CA THR A 116 19.38 -14.26 8.56
C THR A 116 19.36 -12.77 8.23
N THR A 117 20.52 -12.14 8.14
CA THR A 117 20.64 -10.78 7.62
C THR A 117 20.32 -10.77 6.11
N GLY A 118 19.59 -9.75 5.64
CA GLY A 118 19.21 -9.59 4.24
C GLY A 118 17.73 -9.84 4.00
N LEU A 119 17.37 -10.17 2.75
CA LEU A 119 15.99 -10.43 2.36
C LEU A 119 15.45 -11.68 3.06
N VAL A 120 14.40 -11.51 3.87
CA VAL A 120 13.78 -12.61 4.63
C VAL A 120 12.33 -12.87 4.23
N PHE A 121 11.68 -11.89 3.62
CA PHE A 121 10.30 -12.01 3.15
C PHE A 121 10.12 -11.25 1.85
N SER A 122 9.34 -11.83 0.93
CA SER A 122 8.92 -11.20 -0.32
C SER A 122 7.56 -11.73 -0.72
N PHE A 123 6.62 -10.84 -1.02
CA PHE A 123 5.30 -11.21 -1.52
C PHE A 123 4.80 -10.22 -2.56
N THR A 124 4.11 -10.72 -3.59
CA THR A 124 3.55 -9.92 -4.67
C THR A 124 2.03 -10.00 -4.65
N HIS A 125 1.39 -8.84 -4.55
CA HIS A 125 -0.04 -8.64 -4.66
C HIS A 125 -0.41 -8.23 -6.08
N GLU A 126 -1.61 -8.61 -6.51
CA GLU A 126 -2.21 -8.15 -7.75
C GLU A 126 -3.32 -7.14 -7.44
N ILE A 127 -3.21 -5.93 -7.96
CA ILE A 127 -4.18 -4.85 -7.76
C ILE A 127 -4.80 -4.49 -9.10
N TYR A 128 -6.13 -4.61 -9.20
CA TYR A 128 -6.87 -4.20 -10.38
C TYR A 128 -7.44 -2.78 -10.20
N VAL A 129 -7.13 -1.89 -11.13
CA VAL A 129 -7.66 -0.53 -11.21
C VAL A 129 -8.59 -0.43 -12.41
N GLU A 130 -9.80 0.09 -12.20
CA GLU A 130 -10.84 0.21 -13.23
C GLU A 130 -10.56 1.31 -14.26
#